data_AF-A0A937BLN9-F1
#
_entry.id   AF-A0A937BLN9-F1
#
_cell.length_a   1.000
_cell.length_b   1.000
_cell.length_c   1.000
_cell.angle_alpha   90.00
_cell.angle_beta   90.00
_cell.angle_gamma   90.00
#
_symmetry.space_group_name_H-M   'P 1'
#
loop_
_entity.id
_entity.type
_entity.pdbx_description
1 polymer ?
#
loop_
_entity_poly.entity_id
_entity_poly.type
_entity_poly.pdbx_seq_one_letter_code
_entity_poly.pdbx_strand_id
1 'polypeptide(L)'
;MTGGGLVDGHPKLRAEWVRLTSALFFCEWTDRLTPLLHPSPEKFDLLALALVALENHETAMVRGAFLAQFARLAGYGPIPGVRAEVLDAWDFVEPLAAPEAHKVERQVIQFFAPLLNRPLKTLVQGRALQRFLDKPRVGQRR
;
A
#
# COMPACT_ATOMS: atom_id res chain seq x y z
N MET A 1 20.11 8.40 27.02
CA MET A 1 19.97 7.06 26.41
C MET A 1 18.58 6.97 25.82
N THR A 2 18.45 6.93 24.49
CA THR A 2 17.20 6.57 23.83
C THR A 2 17.25 5.08 23.55
N GLY A 3 16.56 4.28 24.37
CA GLY A 3 16.33 2.86 24.11
C GLY A 3 15.06 2.68 23.29
N GLY A 4 15.08 1.77 22.31
CA GLY A 4 13.90 1.33 21.60
C GLY A 4 13.36 0.03 22.18
N GLY A 5 12.04 -0.08 22.33
CA GLY A 5 11.34 -1.32 22.69
C GLY A 5 10.42 -1.76 21.56
N LEU A 6 10.24 -3.08 21.39
CA LEU A 6 9.24 -3.61 20.48
C LEU A 6 7.86 -3.43 21.14
N VAL A 7 7.03 -2.55 20.58
CA VAL A 7 5.67 -2.29 21.08
C VAL A 7 4.64 -3.18 20.40
N ASP A 8 4.78 -3.36 19.09
CA ASP A 8 3.88 -4.17 18.28
C ASP A 8 4.65 -4.93 17.18
N GLY A 9 4.15 -6.10 16.82
CA GLY A 9 4.70 -6.94 15.79
C GLY A 9 3.58 -7.54 14.94
N HIS A 10 3.81 -7.60 13.63
CA HIS A 10 2.82 -8.10 12.66
C HIS A 10 3.26 -9.45 12.06
N PRO A 11 3.17 -10.57 12.81
CA PRO A 11 3.69 -11.87 12.36
C PRO A 11 2.95 -12.43 11.15
N LYS A 12 1.65 -12.14 10.97
CA LYS A 12 0.85 -12.67 9.86
C LYS A 12 1.28 -12.05 8.52
N LEU A 13 1.84 -10.85 8.54
CA LEU A 13 2.40 -10.24 7.33
C LEU A 13 3.53 -11.07 6.72
N ARG A 14 4.30 -11.79 7.55
CA ARG A 14 5.40 -12.65 7.09
C ARG A 14 4.92 -14.01 6.57
N ALA A 15 3.71 -14.43 6.94
CA ALA A 15 3.15 -15.72 6.54
C ALA A 15 2.70 -15.72 5.08
N GLU A 16 2.30 -14.56 4.56
CA GLU A 16 1.80 -14.41 3.20
C GLU A 16 2.62 -13.39 2.40
N TRP A 17 3.20 -13.84 1.30
CA TRP A 17 4.04 -13.00 0.45
C TRP A 17 3.34 -11.73 -0.05
N VAL A 18 2.06 -11.83 -0.42
CA VAL A 18 1.24 -10.71 -0.91
C VAL A 18 1.05 -9.64 0.17
N ARG A 19 0.90 -10.05 1.43
CA ARG A 19 0.84 -9.14 2.58
C ARG A 19 2.20 -8.52 2.87
N LEU A 20 3.27 -9.32 2.90
CA LEU A 20 4.63 -8.80 3.11
C LEU A 20 5.00 -7.74 2.07
N THR A 21 4.77 -8.02 0.80
CA THR A 21 5.07 -7.07 -0.28
C THR A 21 4.21 -5.82 -0.23
N SER A 22 2.96 -5.93 0.24
CA SER A 22 2.10 -4.77 0.44
C SER A 22 2.53 -3.91 1.62
N ALA A 23 2.98 -4.52 2.72
CA ALA A 23 3.57 -3.82 3.86
C ALA A 23 4.83 -3.05 3.43
N LEU A 24 5.73 -3.71 2.69
CA LEU A 24 6.93 -3.06 2.15
C LEU A 24 6.57 -1.91 1.20
N PHE A 25 5.53 -2.08 0.38
CA PHE A 25 5.02 -1.03 -0.49
C PHE A 25 4.52 0.17 0.31
N PHE A 26 3.76 -0.02 1.40
CA PHE A 26 3.29 1.09 2.24
C PHE A 26 4.45 1.85 2.89
N CYS A 27 5.46 1.14 3.39
CA CYS A 27 6.66 1.76 3.94
C CYS A 27 7.41 2.59 2.89
N GLU A 28 7.66 2.01 1.70
CA GLU A 28 8.34 2.72 0.61
C GLU A 28 7.53 3.93 0.12
N TRP A 29 6.21 3.81 0.03
CA TRP A 29 5.33 4.89 -0.37
C TRP A 29 5.39 6.05 0.62
N THR A 30 5.27 5.74 1.92
CA THR A 30 5.31 6.73 3.00
C THR A 30 6.66 7.45 3.05
N ASP A 31 7.75 6.70 2.97
CA ASP A 31 9.12 7.23 2.96
C ASP A 31 9.35 8.18 1.78
N ARG A 32 8.91 7.80 0.57
CA ARG A 32 9.16 8.60 -0.63
C ARG A 32 8.29 9.84 -0.77
N LEU A 33 7.10 9.85 -0.16
CA LEU A 33 6.13 10.94 -0.28
C LEU A 33 5.94 11.74 1.04
N THR A 34 6.84 11.53 2.00
CA THR A 34 6.92 12.32 3.23
C THR A 34 8.27 13.03 3.27
N PRO A 35 8.32 14.36 3.12
CA PRO A 35 9.58 15.10 3.16
C PRO A 35 10.27 14.95 4.52
N LEU A 36 11.58 14.69 4.53
CA LEU A 36 12.37 14.53 5.76
C LEU A 36 12.30 15.74 6.71
N LEU A 37 12.16 16.94 6.14
CA LEU A 37 12.12 18.20 6.90
C LEU A 37 10.71 18.55 7.41
N HIS A 38 9.69 17.82 6.98
CA HIS A 38 8.29 18.02 7.38
C HIS A 38 7.70 16.69 7.83
N PRO A 39 8.03 16.24 9.06
CA PRO A 39 7.42 15.04 9.61
C PRO A 39 5.90 15.21 9.63
N SER A 40 5.18 14.20 9.14
CA SER A 40 3.72 14.13 9.21
C SER A 40 3.34 12.91 10.05
N PRO A 41 3.15 13.10 11.37
CA PRO A 41 2.73 12.03 12.28
C PRO A 41 1.50 11.28 11.75
N GLU A 42 0.57 11.99 11.12
CA GLU A 42 -0.68 11.45 10.59
C GLU A 42 -0.44 10.40 9.50
N LYS A 43 0.60 10.58 8.66
CA LYS A 43 0.98 9.58 7.64
C LYS A 43 1.61 8.33 8.26
N PHE A 44 2.33 8.47 9.37
CA PHE A 44 2.88 7.35 10.11
C PHE A 44 1.81 6.60 10.91
N ASP A 45 0.84 7.31 11.48
CA ASP A 45 -0.33 6.71 12.13
C ASP A 45 -1.16 5.93 11.10
N LEU A 46 -1.37 6.50 9.91
CA LEU A 46 -2.02 5.80 8.80
C LEU A 46 -1.25 4.53 8.38
N LEU A 47 0.08 4.59 8.31
CA LEU A 47 0.91 3.43 8.01
C LEU A 47 0.73 2.33 9.08
N ALA A 48 0.75 2.69 10.36
CA ALA A 48 0.55 1.73 11.45
C ALA A 48 -0.84 1.05 11.37
N LEU A 49 -1.89 1.84 11.17
CA LEU A 49 -3.26 1.32 11.00
C LEU A 49 -3.37 0.39 9.78
N ALA A 50 -2.75 0.77 8.66
CA ALA A 50 -2.77 -0.05 7.45
C ALA A 50 -2.03 -1.39 7.64
N LEU A 51 -0.95 -1.43 8.42
CA LEU A 51 -0.22 -2.67 8.72
C LEU A 51 -1.07 -3.62 9.58
N VAL A 52 -1.77 -3.09 10.58
CA VAL A 52 -2.74 -3.87 11.39
C VAL A 52 -3.90 -4.38 10.53
N ALA A 53 -4.47 -3.52 9.68
CA ALA A 53 -5.55 -3.91 8.78
C ALA A 53 -5.10 -4.98 7.77
N LEU A 54 -3.87 -4.86 7.28
CA LEU A 54 -3.28 -5.82 6.35
C LEU A 54 -3.05 -7.20 6.97
N GLU A 55 -3.14 -7.38 8.29
CA GLU A 55 -3.12 -8.72 8.91
C GLU A 55 -4.49 -9.41 8.90
N ASN A 56 -5.58 -8.64 8.80
CA ASN A 56 -6.92 -9.15 9.07
C ASN A 56 -7.87 -9.02 7.87
N HIS A 57 -7.53 -8.22 6.86
CA HIS A 57 -8.40 -7.94 5.72
C HIS A 57 -7.77 -8.30 4.37
N GLU A 58 -8.56 -8.23 3.31
CA GLU A 58 -8.09 -8.48 1.94
C GLU A 58 -7.04 -7.45 1.52
N THR A 59 -5.96 -7.90 0.89
CA THR A 59 -4.84 -7.01 0.54
C THR A 59 -5.24 -5.90 -0.44
N ALA A 60 -6.06 -6.21 -1.45
CA ALA A 60 -6.51 -5.24 -2.45
C ALA A 60 -7.27 -4.07 -1.81
N MET A 61 -8.20 -4.41 -0.91
CA MET A 61 -8.99 -3.48 -0.12
C MET A 61 -8.09 -2.54 0.71
N VAL A 62 -7.16 -3.09 1.49
CA VAL A 62 -6.26 -2.30 2.35
C VAL A 62 -5.36 -1.39 1.51
N ARG A 63 -4.85 -1.87 0.36
CA ARG A 63 -4.01 -1.05 -0.55
C ARG A 63 -4.77 0.14 -1.11
N GLY A 64 -6.00 -0.08 -1.59
CA GLY A 64 -6.86 0.99 -2.09
C GLY A 64 -7.14 2.04 -1.01
N ALA A 65 -7.53 1.59 0.19
CA ALA A 65 -7.84 2.45 1.32
C ALA A 65 -6.64 3.28 1.78
N PHE A 66 -5.47 2.65 1.94
CA PHE A 66 -4.23 3.33 2.33
C PHE A 66 -3.89 4.44 1.33
N LEU A 67 -3.93 4.14 0.02
CA LEU A 67 -3.57 5.10 -1.02
C LEU A 67 -4.55 6.29 -1.09
N ALA A 68 -5.84 6.02 -0.95
CA ALA A 68 -6.88 7.04 -0.87
C ALA A 68 -6.64 8.01 0.31
N GLN A 69 -6.50 7.46 1.52
CA GLN A 69 -6.30 8.26 2.73
C GLN A 69 -4.96 9.00 2.71
N PHE A 70 -3.90 8.38 2.17
CA PHE A 70 -2.60 9.01 2.05
C PHE A 70 -2.67 10.24 1.15
N ALA A 71 -3.37 10.15 0.01
CA ALA A 71 -3.53 11.28 -0.89
C ALA A 71 -4.23 12.47 -0.22
N ARG A 72 -5.28 12.19 0.55
CA ARG A 72 -5.99 13.19 1.36
C ARG A 72 -5.07 13.84 2.39
N LEU A 73 -4.32 13.05 3.17
CA LEU A 73 -3.36 13.58 4.16
C LEU A 73 -2.23 14.39 3.51
N ALA A 74 -1.84 14.06 2.29
CA ALA A 74 -0.86 14.80 1.53
C ALA A 74 -1.42 16.09 0.88
N GLY A 75 -2.69 16.43 1.13
CA GLY A 75 -3.32 17.65 0.64
C GLY A 75 -3.76 17.58 -0.82
N TYR A 76 -3.77 16.40 -1.44
CA TYR A 76 -4.26 16.23 -2.79
C TYR A 76 -5.79 16.15 -2.78
N GLY A 77 -6.43 17.12 -3.45
CA GLY A 77 -7.85 17.10 -3.79
C GLY A 77 -8.19 16.02 -4.82
N PRO A 78 -9.46 15.95 -5.31
CA PRO A 78 -10.01 14.75 -5.93
C PRO A 78 -9.08 14.16 -6.98
N ILE A 79 -8.63 12.93 -6.74
CA ILE A 79 -7.75 12.21 -7.67
C ILE A 79 -8.56 11.89 -8.93
N PRO A 80 -8.08 12.24 -10.13
CA PRO A 80 -8.81 11.98 -11.37
C PRO A 80 -9.25 10.52 -11.49
N GLY A 81 -10.57 10.33 -11.60
CA GLY A 81 -11.20 9.02 -11.77
C GLY A 81 -11.46 8.25 -10.46
N VAL A 82 -11.04 8.79 -9.31
CA VAL A 82 -11.44 8.33 -7.97
C VAL A 82 -12.55 9.26 -7.47
N ARG A 83 -13.67 8.67 -7.04
CA ARG A 83 -14.78 9.42 -6.47
C ARG A 83 -14.38 10.04 -5.12
N ALA A 84 -14.78 11.28 -4.84
CA ALA A 84 -14.41 11.96 -3.58
C ALA A 84 -14.98 11.23 -2.36
N GLU A 85 -16.18 10.65 -2.49
CA GLU A 85 -16.83 9.84 -1.45
C GLU A 85 -16.00 8.60 -1.09
N VAL A 86 -15.21 8.09 -2.05
CA VAL A 86 -14.28 6.97 -1.84
C VAL A 86 -13.00 7.43 -1.12
N LEU A 87 -12.66 8.71 -1.13
CA LEU A 87 -11.56 9.25 -0.32
C LEU A 87 -12.01 9.55 1.12
N ASP A 88 -13.31 9.79 1.32
CA ASP A 88 -13.89 10.22 2.60
C ASP A 88 -14.49 9.07 3.43
N ALA A 89 -14.95 7.98 2.81
CA ALA A 89 -15.74 6.94 3.48
C ALA A 89 -14.94 5.81 4.17
N TRP A 90 -13.61 5.78 4.08
CA TRP A 90 -12.85 4.58 4.50
C TRP A 90 -12.17 4.69 5.86
N ASP A 91 -12.42 3.70 6.72
CA ASP A 91 -11.88 3.57 8.07
C ASP A 91 -11.15 2.22 8.32
N PHE A 92 -10.83 1.47 7.26
CA PHE A 92 -10.33 0.08 7.31
C PHE A 92 -11.30 -0.95 7.89
N VAL A 93 -12.48 -0.54 8.38
CA VAL A 93 -13.51 -1.42 8.97
C VAL A 93 -14.53 -1.82 7.91
N GLU A 94 -14.95 -0.89 7.05
CA GLU A 94 -15.87 -1.16 5.94
C GLU A 94 -15.14 -1.30 4.58
N PRO A 95 -15.08 -2.51 3.97
CA PRO A 95 -14.47 -2.73 2.67
C PRO A 95 -15.21 -2.02 1.51
N LEU A 96 -14.52 -1.32 0.60
CA LEU A 96 -14.96 -1.31 -0.80
C LEU A 96 -14.84 -2.71 -1.37
N ALA A 97 -15.73 -3.00 -2.32
CA ALA A 97 -15.56 -4.12 -3.23
C ALA A 97 -14.17 -4.10 -3.89
N ALA A 98 -13.49 -5.25 -3.90
CA ALA A 98 -12.14 -5.43 -4.47
C ALA A 98 -11.94 -4.89 -5.91
N PRO A 99 -12.91 -4.96 -6.84
CA PRO A 99 -12.77 -4.36 -8.17
C PRO A 99 -12.56 -2.84 -8.13
N GLU A 100 -13.25 -2.14 -7.23
CA GLU A 100 -13.09 -0.70 -7.04
C GLU A 100 -11.74 -0.40 -6.36
N ALA A 101 -11.32 -1.22 -5.40
CA ALA A 101 -10.04 -1.05 -4.72
C ALA A 101 -8.84 -1.11 -5.67
N HIS A 102 -8.83 -2.03 -6.63
CA HIS A 102 -7.79 -2.11 -7.66
C HIS A 102 -7.77 -0.92 -8.62
N LYS A 103 -8.94 -0.40 -8.96
CA LYS A 103 -9.07 0.79 -9.81
C LYS A 103 -8.52 2.03 -9.10
N VAL A 104 -8.91 2.22 -7.83
CA VAL A 104 -8.41 3.30 -6.96
C VAL A 104 -6.90 3.21 -6.83
N GLU A 105 -6.36 2.04 -6.50
CA GLU A 105 -4.93 1.81 -6.40
C GLU A 105 -4.20 2.26 -7.68
N ARG A 106 -4.69 1.81 -8.84
CA ARG A 106 -4.06 2.14 -10.12
C ARG A 106 -4.07 3.64 -10.39
N GLN A 107 -5.20 4.30 -10.15
CA GLN A 107 -5.37 5.73 -10.40
C GLN A 107 -4.49 6.57 -9.48
N VAL A 108 -4.43 6.23 -8.18
CA VAL A 108 -3.56 6.92 -7.22
C VAL A 108 -2.09 6.74 -7.62
N ILE A 109 -1.66 5.50 -7.92
CA ILE A 109 -0.26 5.26 -8.35
C ILE A 109 0.08 6.05 -9.61
N GLN A 110 -0.82 6.11 -10.60
CA GLN A 110 -0.61 6.88 -11.82
C GLN A 110 -0.53 8.38 -11.56
N PHE A 111 -1.39 8.90 -10.68
CA PHE A 111 -1.40 10.31 -10.29
C PHE A 111 -0.11 10.73 -9.59
N PHE A 112 0.42 9.90 -8.68
CA PHE A 112 1.66 10.18 -7.95
C PHE A 112 2.93 9.83 -8.72
N ALA A 113 2.86 9.04 -9.80
CA ALA A 113 4.04 8.61 -10.54
C ALA A 113 4.98 9.77 -10.96
N PRO A 114 4.49 10.94 -11.44
CA PRO A 114 5.35 12.07 -11.77
C PRO A 114 6.07 12.70 -10.56
N LEU A 115 5.53 12.52 -9.35
CA LEU A 115 6.10 13.05 -8.10
C LEU A 115 7.20 12.14 -7.55
N LEU A 116 7.30 10.92 -8.06
CA LEU A 116 8.31 9.96 -7.65
C LEU A 116 9.56 10.11 -8.52
N ASN A 117 10.68 10.51 -7.92
CA ASN A 117 11.99 10.63 -8.60
C ASN A 117 12.47 9.31 -9.24
N ARG A 118 11.95 8.17 -8.79
CA ARG A 118 12.22 6.82 -9.32
C ARG A 118 10.97 5.95 -9.19
N PRO A 119 10.80 4.90 -10.01
CA PRO A 119 9.75 3.91 -9.80
C PRO A 119 9.85 3.24 -8.41
N LEU A 120 8.70 2.82 -7.86
CA LEU A 120 8.64 2.07 -6.60
C LEU A 120 9.26 0.69 -6.79
N LYS A 121 10.27 0.35 -5.98
CA LYS A 121 11.00 -0.92 -6.08
C LYS A 121 10.07 -2.09 -5.81
N THR A 122 9.20 -1.94 -4.82
CA THR A 122 8.21 -2.94 -4.42
C THR A 122 7.23 -3.28 -5.53
N LEU A 123 6.79 -2.29 -6.32
CA LEU A 123 5.94 -2.52 -7.50
C LEU A 123 6.69 -3.27 -8.62
N VAL A 124 7.95 -2.92 -8.87
CA VAL A 124 8.77 -3.57 -9.90
C VAL A 124 9.07 -5.02 -9.53
N GLN A 125 9.48 -5.26 -8.28
CA GLN A 125 9.80 -6.58 -7.75
C GLN A 125 8.58 -7.49 -7.65
N GLY A 126 7.43 -6.95 -7.18
CA GLY A 126 6.17 -7.69 -7.12
C GLY A 126 5.74 -8.20 -8.51
N ARG A 127 5.80 -7.35 -9.54
CA ARG A 127 5.46 -7.74 -10.91
C ARG A 127 6.44 -8.76 -11.50
N ALA A 128 7.74 -8.59 -11.26
CA ALA A 128 8.76 -9.52 -11.75
C ALA A 128 8.58 -10.92 -11.15
N LEU A 129 8.25 -11.00 -9.86
CA LEU A 129 8.06 -12.26 -9.17
C LEU A 129 6.72 -12.92 -9.52
N GLN A 130 5.63 -12.15 -9.65
CA GLN A 130 4.36 -12.69 -10.13
C GLN A 130 4.55 -13.38 -11.50
N ARG A 131 5.28 -12.73 -12.42
CA ARG A 131 5.64 -13.32 -13.71
C ARG A 131 6.50 -14.58 -13.61
N PHE A 132 7.34 -14.70 -12.57
CA PHE A 132 8.12 -15.90 -12.32
C PHE A 132 7.25 -17.06 -11.81
N LEU A 133 6.32 -16.77 -10.89
CA LEU A 133 5.38 -17.76 -10.34
C LEU A 133 4.37 -18.24 -11.39
N ASP A 134 3.89 -17.34 -12.25
CA ASP A 134 2.94 -17.65 -13.31
C ASP A 134 3.60 -18.34 -14.52
N LYS A 135 4.95 -18.41 -14.54
CA LYS A 135 5.66 -19.07 -15.62
C LYS A 135 5.38 -20.58 -15.54
N PRO A 136 4.80 -21.20 -16.58
CA PRO A 136 4.58 -22.64 -16.57
C PRO A 136 5.93 -23.34 -16.40
N ARG A 137 6.00 -24.30 -15.47
CA ARG A 137 7.20 -25.13 -15.29
C ARG A 137 7.38 -26.00 -16.54
N VAL A 138 8.19 -25.51 -17.48
CA VAL A 138 8.61 -26.26 -18.66
C VAL A 138 9.49 -27.41 -18.17
N GLY A 139 8.90 -28.62 -18.02
CA GLY A 139 9.68 -29.79 -17.58
C GLY A 139 8.94 -30.98 -16.97
N GLN A 140 7.60 -31.04 -16.95
CA GLN A 140 6.89 -32.30 -16.66
C GLN A 140 6.24 -32.83 -17.94
N ARG A 141 7.05 -33.43 -18.82
CA ARG A 141 6.55 -34.44 -19.75
C ARG A 141 6.77 -35.80 -19.08
N ARG A 142 5.65 -36.51 -18.88
CA ARG A 142 5.61 -37.92 -18.50
C ARG A 142 6.28 -38.78 -19.56
#